data_AF-A0A0Q7D0A9-F1
#
_entry.id   AF-A0A0Q7D0A9-F1
#
_cell.length_a   1.000
_cell.length_b   1.000
_cell.length_c   1.000
_cell.angle_alpha   90.00
_cell.angle_beta   90.00
_cell.angle_gamma   90.00
#
_symmetry.space_group_name_H-M   'P 1'
#
loop_
_entity.id
_entity.type
_entity.pdbx_description
1 polymer ?
#
loop_
_entity_poly.entity_id
_entity_poly.type
_entity_poly.pdbx_seq_one_letter_code
_entity_poly.pdbx_strand_id
1 'polypeptide(L)'
;MTTSTIRTALLVDADNVKVELVAEVIDRLQAAGRVLQHRRAYGSVQKATEFAALSQDHAIRFLPSTFAGPNATDLALAIDAVELVLRQPVDEVVLVSSDRDFAPLIVRLRELGCRVVGFGQHGKTAQDVERDYLRVYDEFHVLGAARPASRAAASKSVAKPRVAKVAKTARPAKPAVETPPAPPVFPAEVEAVLAACPDLRQGRAMRLNAAGKALHDSGVLKKNGRPSALFKRLEPHFEMLPADKPEQVRLRS
;
A
#
# COMPACT_ATOMS: atom_id res chain seq x y z
N MET A 1 4.05 -38.54 -9.41
CA MET A 1 3.62 -37.44 -8.53
C MET A 1 2.63 -36.61 -9.30
N THR A 2 1.34 -36.67 -8.97
CA THR A 2 0.33 -35.80 -9.59
C THR A 2 0.59 -34.38 -9.13
N THR A 3 1.19 -33.54 -9.97
CA THR A 3 1.27 -32.11 -9.72
C THR A 3 -0.15 -31.58 -9.59
N SER A 4 -0.53 -31.14 -8.40
CA SER A 4 -1.85 -30.58 -8.15
C SER A 4 -1.98 -29.29 -8.96
N THR A 5 -2.99 -29.24 -9.84
CA THR A 5 -3.30 -28.07 -10.66
C THR A 5 -3.87 -26.96 -9.78
N ILE A 6 -3.21 -25.80 -9.73
CA ILE A 6 -3.65 -24.64 -8.94
C ILE A 6 -4.54 -23.75 -9.79
N ARG A 7 -5.82 -23.64 -9.43
CA ARG A 7 -6.80 -22.78 -10.11
C ARG A 7 -6.66 -21.36 -9.62
N THR A 8 -6.29 -20.49 -10.53
CA THR A 8 -5.81 -19.15 -10.21
C THR A 8 -6.74 -18.08 -10.79
N ALA A 9 -7.08 -17.09 -9.98
CA ALA A 9 -7.71 -15.85 -10.42
C ALA A 9 -6.65 -14.73 -10.48
N LEU A 10 -6.31 -14.29 -11.68
CA LEU A 10 -5.44 -13.14 -11.93
C LEU A 10 -6.27 -11.86 -11.96
N LEU A 11 -6.01 -10.97 -10.99
CA LEU A 11 -6.67 -9.68 -10.83
C LEU A 11 -5.64 -8.56 -10.94
N VAL A 12 -5.83 -7.68 -11.91
CA VAL A 12 -4.87 -6.63 -12.27
C VAL A 12 -5.48 -5.26 -11.98
N ASP A 13 -4.78 -4.47 -11.18
CA ASP A 13 -5.06 -3.05 -10.97
C ASP A 13 -4.37 -2.25 -12.10
N ALA A 14 -5.09 -2.07 -13.20
CA ALA A 14 -4.57 -1.49 -14.44
C ALA A 14 -4.22 0.00 -14.33
N ASP A 15 -4.81 0.71 -13.35
CA ASP A 15 -4.48 2.12 -13.11
C ASP A 15 -3.08 2.28 -12.50
N ASN A 16 -2.63 1.30 -11.71
CA ASN A 16 -1.36 1.36 -10.97
C ASN A 16 -0.23 0.48 -11.54
N VAL A 17 -0.43 -0.19 -12.66
CA VAL A 17 0.57 -1.08 -13.26
C VAL A 17 0.74 -0.85 -14.77
N LYS A 18 1.92 -1.23 -15.28
CA LYS A 18 2.22 -1.16 -16.71
C LYS A 18 1.87 -2.47 -17.41
N VAL A 19 1.46 -2.38 -18.68
CA VAL A 19 1.04 -3.53 -19.50
C VAL A 19 2.13 -4.60 -19.60
N GLU A 20 3.39 -4.18 -19.77
CA GLU A 20 4.53 -5.10 -19.96
C GLU A 20 4.77 -5.97 -18.71
N LEU A 21 4.52 -5.40 -17.53
CA LEU A 21 4.65 -6.11 -16.27
C LEU A 21 3.57 -7.18 -16.09
N VAL A 22 2.36 -6.90 -16.57
CA VAL A 22 1.26 -7.86 -16.50
C VAL A 22 1.53 -9.04 -17.44
N ALA A 23 2.06 -8.78 -18.63
CA ALA A 23 2.53 -9.83 -19.55
C ALA A 23 3.56 -10.74 -18.86
N GLU A 24 4.59 -10.14 -18.24
CA GLU A 24 5.61 -10.89 -17.50
C GLU A 24 5.02 -11.75 -16.37
N VAL A 25 4.04 -11.23 -15.63
CA VAL A 25 3.35 -11.98 -14.58
C VAL A 25 2.62 -13.19 -15.16
N ILE A 26 1.89 -13.02 -16.26
CA ILE A 26 1.15 -14.11 -16.92
C ILE A 26 2.12 -15.23 -17.33
N ASP A 27 3.23 -14.88 -17.97
CA ASP A 27 4.25 -15.86 -18.40
C ASP A 27 4.84 -16.62 -17.20
N ARG A 28 5.15 -15.92 -16.11
CA ARG A 28 5.67 -16.54 -14.87
C ARG A 28 4.66 -17.50 -14.24
N LEU A 29 3.39 -17.14 -14.20
CA LEU A 29 2.34 -17.99 -13.64
C LEU A 29 2.14 -19.26 -14.50
N GLN A 30 2.09 -19.11 -15.81
CA GLN A 30 1.95 -20.22 -16.76
C GLN A 30 3.15 -21.16 -16.71
N ALA A 31 4.37 -20.63 -16.68
CA ALA A 31 5.60 -21.42 -16.57
C ALA A 31 5.66 -22.25 -15.28
N ALA A 32 5.02 -21.76 -14.22
CA ALA A 32 4.90 -22.46 -12.95
C ALA A 32 3.66 -23.38 -12.85
N GLY A 33 2.95 -23.60 -13.96
CA GLY A 33 1.84 -24.55 -14.04
C GLY A 33 0.52 -24.06 -13.43
N ARG A 34 0.35 -22.75 -13.19
CA ARG A 34 -0.91 -22.18 -12.72
C ARG A 34 -1.95 -22.18 -13.84
N VAL A 35 -3.18 -22.59 -13.52
CA VAL A 35 -4.31 -22.50 -14.46
C VAL A 35 -5.05 -21.20 -14.19
N LEU A 36 -4.84 -20.22 -15.08
CA LEU A 36 -5.47 -18.90 -15.00
C LEU A 36 -6.94 -18.98 -15.46
N GLN A 37 -7.84 -19.39 -14.56
CA GLN A 37 -9.29 -19.54 -14.81
C GLN A 37 -9.99 -18.20 -14.97
N HIS A 38 -9.57 -17.21 -14.17
CA HIS A 38 -10.07 -15.85 -14.27
C HIS A 38 -8.90 -14.92 -14.55
N ARG A 39 -9.06 -14.05 -15.55
CA ARG A 39 -8.09 -13.02 -15.93
C ARG A 39 -8.85 -11.72 -16.06
N ARG A 40 -8.73 -10.84 -15.07
CA ARG A 40 -9.47 -9.59 -15.01
C ARG A 40 -8.52 -8.43 -14.78
N ALA A 41 -8.75 -7.33 -15.49
CA ALA A 41 -8.06 -6.06 -15.28
C ALA A 41 -9.09 -4.98 -14.98
N TYR A 42 -8.84 -4.17 -13.96
CA TYR A 42 -9.72 -3.11 -13.49
C TYR A 42 -8.99 -1.79 -13.65
N GLY A 43 -9.62 -0.81 -14.29
CA GLY A 43 -9.00 0.49 -14.45
C GLY A 43 -9.89 1.49 -15.15
N SER A 44 -9.39 2.69 -15.31
CA SER A 44 -10.03 3.77 -16.06
C SER A 44 -10.28 3.41 -17.54
N VAL A 45 -11.22 4.13 -18.17
CA VAL A 45 -11.51 3.97 -19.61
C VAL A 45 -10.27 4.24 -20.47
N GLN A 46 -9.39 5.15 -20.04
CA GLN A 46 -8.12 5.44 -20.70
C GLN A 46 -7.19 4.21 -20.69
N LYS A 47 -7.10 3.52 -19.54
CA LYS A 47 -6.32 2.28 -19.42
C LYS A 47 -6.86 1.13 -20.25
N ALA A 48 -8.16 1.10 -20.53
CA ALA A 48 -8.75 0.07 -21.39
C ALA A 48 -8.09 0.05 -22.79
N THR A 49 -7.77 1.23 -23.34
CA THR A 49 -7.10 1.34 -24.65
C THR A 49 -5.65 0.84 -24.58
N GLU A 50 -4.91 1.18 -23.52
CA GLU A 50 -3.54 0.69 -23.31
C GLU A 50 -3.49 -0.83 -23.17
N PHE A 51 -4.48 -1.43 -22.50
CA PHE A 51 -4.58 -2.87 -22.26
C PHE A 51 -5.24 -3.65 -23.41
N ALA A 52 -5.69 -3.01 -24.48
CA ALA A 52 -6.51 -3.65 -25.51
C ALA A 52 -5.79 -4.85 -26.17
N ALA A 53 -4.54 -4.66 -26.62
CA ALA A 53 -3.74 -5.72 -27.24
C ALA A 53 -3.48 -6.87 -26.26
N LEU A 54 -2.98 -6.57 -25.05
CA LEU A 54 -2.74 -7.57 -24.01
C LEU A 54 -4.01 -8.35 -23.66
N SER A 55 -5.15 -7.68 -23.62
CA SER A 55 -6.43 -8.30 -23.31
C SER A 55 -6.88 -9.28 -24.40
N GLN A 56 -6.63 -8.94 -25.66
CA GLN A 56 -6.89 -9.83 -26.79
C GLN A 56 -5.95 -11.04 -26.75
N ASP A 57 -4.65 -10.82 -26.56
CA ASP A 57 -3.63 -11.88 -26.63
C ASP A 57 -3.75 -12.89 -25.47
N HIS A 58 -4.12 -12.41 -24.28
CA HIS A 58 -4.18 -13.25 -23.08
C HIS A 58 -5.61 -13.51 -22.58
N ALA A 59 -6.64 -13.18 -23.36
CA ALA A 59 -8.05 -13.30 -22.98
C ALA A 59 -8.36 -12.66 -21.61
N ILE A 60 -7.83 -11.45 -21.38
CA ILE A 60 -8.10 -10.68 -20.15
C ILE A 60 -9.43 -9.96 -20.33
N ARG A 61 -10.34 -10.14 -19.38
CA ARG A 61 -11.54 -9.30 -19.31
C ARG A 61 -11.18 -7.98 -18.67
N PHE A 62 -11.18 -6.90 -19.45
CA PHE A 62 -11.03 -5.55 -18.92
C PHE A 62 -12.37 -5.03 -18.37
N LEU A 63 -12.39 -4.53 -17.14
CA LEU A 63 -13.54 -3.94 -16.47
C LEU A 63 -13.26 -2.44 -16.26
N PRO A 64 -13.80 -1.58 -17.14
CA PRO A 64 -13.59 -0.14 -17.01
C PRO A 64 -14.39 0.43 -15.83
N SER A 65 -13.72 1.19 -14.98
CA SER A 65 -14.35 2.00 -13.94
C SER A 65 -14.94 3.26 -14.58
N THR A 66 -16.26 3.35 -14.61
CA THR A 66 -17.02 4.52 -15.09
C THR A 66 -17.55 5.38 -13.94
N PHE A 67 -17.38 4.92 -12.70
CA PHE A 67 -17.83 5.61 -11.50
C PHE A 67 -16.80 6.66 -11.05
N ALA A 68 -17.29 7.82 -10.66
CA ALA A 68 -16.45 8.87 -10.10
C ALA A 68 -16.05 8.53 -8.66
N GLY A 69 -14.78 8.76 -8.32
CA GLY A 69 -14.26 8.60 -6.97
C GLY A 69 -12.84 8.05 -6.99
N PRO A 70 -11.96 8.46 -6.06
CA PRO A 70 -10.56 8.07 -6.07
C PRO A 70 -10.34 6.56 -5.92
N ASN A 71 -11.28 5.85 -5.28
CA ASN A 71 -11.12 4.43 -4.92
C ASN A 71 -12.16 3.52 -5.62
N ALA A 72 -12.83 4.02 -6.67
CA ALA A 72 -13.91 3.29 -7.32
C ALA A 72 -13.41 2.00 -7.99
N THR A 73 -12.24 2.05 -8.65
CA THR A 73 -11.59 0.89 -9.27
C THR A 73 -11.23 -0.15 -8.22
N ASP A 74 -10.61 0.27 -7.11
CA ASP A 74 -10.14 -0.65 -6.05
C ASP A 74 -11.31 -1.36 -5.36
N LEU A 75 -12.40 -0.63 -5.09
CA LEU A 75 -13.62 -1.22 -4.53
C LEU A 75 -14.25 -2.24 -5.48
N ALA A 76 -14.31 -1.94 -6.78
CA ALA A 76 -14.83 -2.86 -7.78
C ALA A 76 -13.98 -4.15 -7.83
N LEU A 77 -12.64 -4.01 -7.84
CA LEU A 77 -11.72 -5.13 -7.78
C LEU A 77 -11.93 -5.97 -6.52
N ALA A 78 -11.99 -5.32 -5.35
CA ALA A 78 -12.12 -6.00 -4.06
C ALA A 78 -13.43 -6.79 -3.95
N ILE A 79 -14.54 -6.20 -4.40
CA ILE A 79 -15.85 -6.88 -4.41
C ILE A 79 -15.81 -8.12 -5.30
N ASP A 80 -15.28 -7.98 -6.52
CA ASP A 80 -15.23 -9.06 -7.50
C ASP A 80 -14.25 -10.17 -7.07
N ALA A 81 -13.13 -9.82 -6.41
CA ALA A 81 -12.19 -10.79 -5.84
C ALA A 81 -12.86 -11.69 -4.79
N VAL A 82 -13.58 -11.08 -3.84
CA VAL A 82 -14.30 -11.83 -2.79
C VAL A 82 -15.42 -12.66 -3.42
N GLU A 83 -16.16 -12.11 -4.37
CA GLU A 83 -17.22 -12.84 -5.08
C GLU A 83 -16.67 -14.07 -5.83
N LEU A 84 -15.56 -13.92 -6.54
CA LEU A 84 -14.90 -15.01 -7.25
C LEU A 84 -14.52 -16.15 -6.30
N VAL A 85 -13.87 -15.85 -5.18
CA VAL A 85 -13.47 -16.87 -4.20
C VAL A 85 -14.68 -17.56 -3.55
N LEU A 86 -15.77 -16.82 -3.33
CA LEU A 86 -16.98 -17.40 -2.73
C LEU A 86 -17.80 -18.26 -3.71
N ARG A 87 -17.78 -17.94 -5.01
CA ARG A 87 -18.68 -18.56 -6.01
C ARG A 87 -17.98 -19.53 -6.96
N GLN A 88 -16.67 -19.45 -7.09
CA GLN A 88 -15.88 -20.23 -8.03
C GLN A 88 -14.80 -21.01 -7.29
N PRO A 89 -14.36 -22.16 -7.81
CA PRO A 89 -13.36 -22.97 -7.15
C PRO A 89 -11.94 -22.42 -7.40
N VAL A 90 -11.63 -21.30 -6.75
CA VAL A 90 -10.34 -20.60 -6.84
C VAL A 90 -9.44 -21.00 -5.67
N ASP A 91 -8.27 -21.56 -5.99
CA ASP A 91 -7.27 -21.96 -4.98
C ASP A 91 -6.33 -20.79 -4.64
N GLU A 92 -6.06 -19.94 -5.63
CA GLU A 92 -5.10 -18.84 -5.53
C GLU A 92 -5.64 -17.57 -6.20
N VAL A 93 -5.57 -16.45 -5.51
CA VAL A 93 -5.73 -15.10 -6.09
C VAL A 93 -4.36 -14.51 -6.30
N VAL A 94 -4.08 -14.11 -7.54
CA VAL A 94 -2.90 -13.31 -7.89
C VAL A 94 -3.35 -11.87 -8.06
N LEU A 95 -2.85 -10.98 -7.20
CA LEU A 95 -3.11 -9.56 -7.25
C LEU A 95 -1.89 -8.83 -7.82
N VAL A 96 -2.08 -8.14 -8.94
CA VAL A 96 -1.05 -7.32 -9.58
C VAL A 96 -1.36 -5.86 -9.32
N SER A 97 -0.75 -5.30 -8.27
CA SER A 97 -0.92 -3.89 -7.88
C SER A 97 0.34 -3.39 -7.16
N SER A 98 0.58 -2.09 -7.24
CA SER A 98 1.60 -1.41 -6.44
C SER A 98 1.03 -0.70 -5.20
N ASP A 99 -0.29 -0.79 -4.98
CA ASP A 99 -0.99 -0.16 -3.85
C ASP A 99 -1.00 -1.05 -2.59
N ARG A 100 -0.87 -0.41 -1.42
CA ARG A 100 -0.92 -1.04 -0.10
C ARG A 100 -2.32 -1.17 0.46
N ASP A 101 -3.26 -0.42 -0.08
CA ASP A 101 -4.60 -0.32 0.50
C ASP A 101 -5.42 -1.64 0.37
N PHE A 102 -4.91 -2.63 -0.37
CA PHE A 102 -5.49 -3.98 -0.47
C PHE A 102 -5.27 -4.87 0.76
N ALA A 103 -4.55 -4.44 1.80
CA ALA A 103 -4.30 -5.26 2.99
C ALA A 103 -5.57 -5.90 3.60
N PRO A 104 -6.70 -5.17 3.80
CA PRO A 104 -7.93 -5.77 4.32
C PRO A 104 -8.52 -6.83 3.38
N LEU A 105 -8.44 -6.63 2.06
CA LEU A 105 -8.89 -7.60 1.06
C LEU A 105 -8.07 -8.89 1.18
N ILE A 106 -6.75 -8.80 1.24
CA ILE A 106 -5.86 -9.96 1.31
C ILE A 106 -6.14 -10.79 2.57
N VAL A 107 -6.29 -10.13 3.72
CA VAL A 107 -6.67 -10.81 4.98
C VAL A 107 -7.99 -11.56 4.77
N ARG A 108 -8.99 -10.89 4.16
CA ARG A 108 -10.29 -11.51 3.93
C ARG A 108 -10.23 -12.72 3.01
N LEU A 109 -9.46 -12.67 1.92
CA LEU A 109 -9.30 -13.80 1.01
C LEU A 109 -8.62 -15.00 1.70
N ARG A 110 -7.64 -14.73 2.57
CA ARG A 110 -6.96 -15.76 3.38
C ARG A 110 -7.89 -16.40 4.42
N GLU A 111 -8.75 -15.61 5.06
CA GLU A 111 -9.80 -16.14 5.95
C GLU A 111 -10.77 -17.08 5.22
N LEU A 112 -11.01 -16.85 3.92
CA LEU A 112 -11.80 -17.72 3.06
C LEU A 112 -11.04 -18.97 2.59
N GLY A 113 -9.79 -19.17 3.03
CA GLY A 113 -8.95 -20.31 2.67
C GLY A 113 -8.27 -20.19 1.31
N CYS A 114 -8.30 -19.02 0.68
CA CYS A 114 -7.65 -18.77 -0.59
C CYS A 114 -6.21 -18.28 -0.37
N ARG A 115 -5.26 -18.84 -1.13
CA ARG A 115 -3.88 -18.35 -1.16
C ARG A 115 -3.83 -17.01 -1.91
N VAL A 116 -3.08 -16.03 -1.41
CA VAL A 116 -2.95 -14.73 -2.06
C VAL A 116 -1.49 -14.42 -2.39
N VAL A 117 -1.23 -14.21 -3.68
CA VAL A 117 0.09 -13.86 -4.22
C VAL A 117 0.06 -12.45 -4.77
N GLY A 118 1.00 -11.61 -4.34
CA GLY A 118 1.12 -10.24 -4.82
C GLY A 118 2.23 -10.06 -5.84
N PHE A 119 2.01 -9.21 -6.83
CA PHE A 119 3.03 -8.70 -7.73
C PHE A 119 2.97 -7.18 -7.78
N GLY A 120 4.10 -6.50 -7.55
CA GLY A 120 4.14 -5.04 -7.55
C GLY A 120 5.51 -4.49 -7.90
N GLN A 121 5.59 -3.18 -8.18
CA GLN A 121 6.84 -2.50 -8.49
C GLN A 121 7.58 -2.07 -7.21
N HIS A 122 8.91 -1.89 -7.29
CA HIS A 122 9.68 -1.29 -6.19
C HIS A 122 9.22 0.14 -5.90
N GLY A 123 8.78 0.39 -4.66
CA GLY A 123 8.58 1.74 -4.13
C GLY A 123 9.92 2.45 -3.83
N LYS A 124 9.87 3.77 -3.58
CA LYS A 124 11.05 4.65 -3.37
C LYS A 124 11.93 4.32 -2.14
N THR A 125 11.60 3.31 -1.34
CA THR A 125 12.44 2.83 -0.23
C THR A 125 12.31 1.30 -0.15
N ALA A 126 13.23 0.56 -0.76
CA ALA A 126 13.02 -0.87 -1.09
C ALA A 126 12.82 -1.82 0.11
N GLN A 127 13.38 -1.52 1.29
CA GLN A 127 13.46 -2.50 2.39
C GLN A 127 12.23 -2.54 3.30
N ASP A 128 11.62 -1.38 3.62
CA ASP A 128 10.48 -1.34 4.55
C ASP A 128 9.18 -1.81 3.87
N VAL A 129 9.07 -1.56 2.57
CA VAL A 129 7.86 -1.83 1.78
C VAL A 129 7.66 -3.32 1.53
N GLU A 130 8.75 -4.03 1.24
CA GLU A 130 8.71 -5.48 1.03
C GLU A 130 8.35 -6.22 2.34
N ARG A 131 8.87 -5.75 3.48
CA ARG A 131 8.53 -6.31 4.80
C ARG A 131 7.05 -6.14 5.15
N ASP A 132 6.44 -5.02 4.77
CA ASP A 132 5.02 -4.80 5.02
C ASP A 132 4.14 -5.71 4.16
N TYR A 133 4.47 -5.87 2.87
CA TYR A 133 3.72 -6.77 1.98
C TYR A 133 3.83 -8.24 2.38
N LEU A 134 5.03 -8.71 2.74
CA LEU A 134 5.26 -10.11 3.15
C LEU A 134 4.54 -10.51 4.46
N ARG A 135 4.05 -9.54 5.25
CA ARG A 135 3.23 -9.86 6.43
C ARG A 135 1.80 -10.26 6.08
N VAL A 136 1.29 -9.73 4.97
CA VAL A 136 -0.13 -9.85 4.61
C VAL A 136 -0.34 -10.87 3.51
N TYR A 137 0.48 -10.82 2.47
CA TYR A 137 0.49 -11.79 1.38
C TYR A 137 1.11 -13.13 1.81
N ASP A 138 0.67 -14.23 1.21
CA ASP A 138 1.33 -15.52 1.40
C ASP A 138 2.64 -15.60 0.60
N GLU A 139 2.71 -14.86 -0.51
CA GLU A 139 3.92 -14.65 -1.31
C GLU A 139 3.83 -13.30 -2.03
N PHE A 140 4.95 -12.58 -2.12
CA PHE A 140 5.00 -11.30 -2.84
C PHE A 140 6.23 -11.26 -3.75
N HIS A 141 6.04 -10.84 -4.99
CA HIS A 141 7.09 -10.72 -5.98
C HIS A 141 7.25 -9.28 -6.45
N VAL A 142 8.48 -8.78 -6.39
CA VAL A 142 8.83 -7.50 -6.97
C VAL A 142 9.07 -7.66 -8.47
N LEU A 143 8.42 -6.81 -9.26
CA LEU A 143 8.61 -6.69 -10.69
C LEU A 143 9.67 -5.63 -11.01
N GLY A 144 10.51 -5.89 -12.01
CA GLY A 144 11.58 -4.98 -12.44
C GLY A 144 12.86 -4.98 -11.60
N ALA A 145 12.93 -5.74 -10.50
CA ALA A 145 14.21 -6.01 -9.84
C ALA A 145 15.02 -7.00 -10.70
N ALA A 146 16.23 -6.61 -11.10
CA ALA A 146 17.16 -7.50 -11.77
C ALA A 146 17.31 -8.77 -10.91
N ARG A 147 16.93 -9.91 -11.48
CA ARG A 147 16.96 -11.23 -10.83
C ARG A 147 18.34 -11.43 -10.18
N PRO A 148 18.46 -11.51 -8.84
CA PRO A 148 19.67 -12.07 -8.28
C PRO A 148 19.68 -13.55 -8.67
N ALA A 149 20.73 -13.96 -9.40
CA ALA A 149 20.99 -15.35 -9.70
C ALA A 149 20.92 -16.16 -8.39
N SER A 150 20.27 -17.32 -8.46
CA SER A 150 20.10 -18.22 -7.34
C SER A 150 21.46 -18.50 -6.68
N ARG A 151 21.57 -18.17 -5.39
CA ARG A 151 22.60 -18.78 -4.55
C ARG A 151 21.92 -19.75 -3.61
N ALA A 152 21.92 -21.00 -4.07
CA ALA A 152 21.62 -22.17 -3.28
C ALA A 152 22.48 -22.22 -2.01
N ALA A 153 21.88 -22.84 -1.00
CA ALA A 153 22.38 -23.23 0.30
C ALA A 153 23.90 -23.33 0.49
N ALA A 154 24.38 -22.71 1.58
CA ALA A 154 25.48 -23.25 2.38
C ALA A 154 25.27 -22.90 3.85
N SER A 155 24.96 -23.93 4.64
CA SER A 155 24.85 -23.89 6.10
C SER A 155 26.22 -24.15 6.77
N LYS A 156 26.35 -23.63 8.01
CA LYS A 156 27.22 -24.03 9.15
C LYS A 156 28.58 -23.32 9.32
N SER A 157 28.73 -22.55 10.40
CA SER A 157 29.30 -22.94 11.73
C SER A 157 29.33 -21.69 12.63
N VAL A 158 28.66 -21.62 13.78
CA VAL A 158 29.00 -22.06 15.15
C VAL A 158 30.33 -21.54 15.70
N ALA A 159 30.27 -20.56 16.61
CA ALA A 159 31.02 -20.54 17.88
C ALA A 159 30.37 -19.58 18.92
N LYS A 160 30.03 -20.15 20.08
CA LYS A 160 29.53 -19.57 21.35
C LYS A 160 30.74 -19.16 22.25
N PRO A 161 30.58 -18.75 23.54
CA PRO A 161 29.63 -17.81 24.17
C PRO A 161 30.35 -16.81 25.15
N ARG A 162 29.65 -15.81 25.69
CA ARG A 162 30.05 -15.20 26.99
C ARG A 162 28.83 -14.86 27.86
N VAL A 163 28.74 -15.59 28.98
CA VAL A 163 27.89 -15.38 30.18
C VAL A 163 28.57 -14.25 30.99
N ALA A 164 27.96 -13.33 31.75
CA ALA A 164 26.85 -13.29 32.72
C ALA A 164 26.45 -11.79 32.89
N LYS A 165 25.38 -11.33 33.54
CA LYS A 165 24.77 -11.76 34.81
C LYS A 165 23.40 -11.09 34.98
N VAL A 166 22.57 -11.73 35.80
CA VAL A 166 21.13 -11.57 36.03
C VAL A 166 20.81 -10.60 37.18
N ALA A 167 19.67 -9.90 37.08
CA ALA A 167 18.67 -9.66 38.16
C ALA A 167 17.36 -9.16 37.51
N LYS A 168 16.32 -9.98 37.32
CA LYS A 168 15.15 -10.22 38.23
C LYS A 168 14.51 -8.89 38.68
N THR A 169 13.23 -8.58 38.42
CA THR A 169 12.02 -9.42 38.65
C THR A 169 10.80 -9.06 37.75
N ALA A 170 10.12 -10.12 37.30
CA ALA A 170 8.67 -10.35 37.03
C ALA A 170 7.66 -9.42 37.76
N ARG A 171 6.39 -9.17 37.37
CA ARG A 171 5.43 -9.47 36.26
C ARG A 171 4.08 -8.77 36.68
N PRO A 172 2.91 -9.06 36.08
CA PRO A 172 2.14 -8.33 35.06
C PRO A 172 0.93 -7.50 35.56
N ALA A 173 0.35 -6.65 34.70
CA ALA A 173 -1.11 -6.45 34.58
C ALA A 173 -1.50 -5.75 33.26
N LYS A 174 -2.42 -6.34 32.49
CA LYS A 174 -3.35 -5.64 31.56
C LYS A 174 -4.62 -5.27 32.37
N PRO A 175 -5.63 -4.59 31.80
CA PRO A 175 -5.68 -3.35 31.01
C PRO A 175 -6.56 -2.31 31.75
N ALA A 176 -6.35 -1.00 31.53
CA ALA A 176 -7.31 0.01 32.01
C ALA A 176 -7.54 1.07 30.93
N VAL A 177 -8.80 1.21 30.57
CA VAL A 177 -9.38 2.30 29.79
C VAL A 177 -9.26 3.56 30.65
N GLU A 178 -8.48 4.54 30.19
CA GLU A 178 -8.53 5.90 30.72
C GLU A 178 -8.88 6.90 29.61
N THR A 179 -9.86 7.70 29.97
CA THR A 179 -10.58 8.77 29.29
C THR A 179 -9.64 9.78 28.60
N PRO A 180 -10.03 10.37 27.45
CA PRO A 180 -9.17 11.29 26.69
C PRO A 180 -8.70 12.49 27.52
N PRO A 181 -7.39 12.81 27.53
CA PRO A 181 -6.93 14.07 28.08
C PRO A 181 -7.35 15.20 27.13
N ALA A 182 -7.85 16.29 27.72
CA ALA A 182 -8.15 17.53 27.02
C ALA A 182 -6.96 17.96 26.13
N PRO A 183 -7.22 18.46 24.91
CA PRO A 183 -6.16 18.75 23.96
C PRO A 183 -5.18 19.79 24.53
N PRO A 184 -3.86 19.64 24.27
CA PRO A 184 -2.91 20.69 24.56
C PRO A 184 -3.38 21.97 23.86
N VAL A 185 -3.54 23.05 24.63
CA VAL A 185 -4.01 24.33 24.11
C VAL A 185 -2.91 24.93 23.26
N PHE A 186 -2.87 24.53 21.98
CA PHE A 186 -2.09 25.25 20.99
C PHE A 186 -2.68 26.66 20.83
N PRO A 187 -1.88 27.67 20.46
CA PRO A 187 -2.41 28.98 20.07
C PRO A 187 -3.54 28.80 19.04
N ALA A 188 -4.61 29.61 19.12
CA ALA A 188 -5.81 29.44 18.28
C ALA A 188 -5.50 29.34 16.77
N GLU A 189 -4.44 29.99 16.31
CA GLU A 189 -3.96 29.90 14.92
C GLU A 189 -3.43 28.50 14.55
N VAL A 190 -2.79 27.79 15.48
CA VAL A 190 -2.25 26.44 15.28
C VAL A 190 -3.39 25.42 15.29
N GLU A 191 -4.36 25.53 16.21
CA GLU A 191 -5.56 24.69 16.19
C GLU A 191 -6.37 24.91 14.91
N ALA A 192 -6.49 26.14 14.40
CA ALA A 192 -7.16 26.40 13.12
C ALA A 192 -6.45 25.71 11.94
N VAL A 193 -5.11 25.71 11.93
CA VAL A 193 -4.31 24.99 10.93
C VAL A 193 -4.47 23.47 11.07
N LEU A 194 -4.49 22.94 12.29
CA LEU A 194 -4.67 21.52 12.57
C LEU A 194 -6.11 21.04 12.30
N ALA A 195 -7.10 21.90 12.45
CA ALA A 195 -8.50 21.64 12.08
C ALA A 195 -8.67 21.60 10.56
N ALA A 196 -8.00 22.50 9.83
CA ALA A 196 -7.99 22.50 8.38
C ALA A 196 -7.19 21.33 7.78
N CYS A 197 -6.17 20.87 8.51
CA CYS A 197 -5.22 19.84 8.06
C CYS A 197 -5.10 18.71 9.10
N PRO A 198 -6.08 17.79 9.17
CA PRO A 198 -6.11 16.73 10.19
C PRO A 198 -4.91 15.77 10.11
N ASP A 199 -4.27 15.64 8.96
CA ASP A 199 -3.05 14.84 8.79
C ASP A 199 -1.86 15.42 9.56
N LEU A 200 -1.76 16.75 9.66
CA LEU A 200 -0.72 17.40 10.46
C LEU A 200 -0.93 17.11 11.96
N ARG A 201 -2.18 17.03 12.42
CA ARG A 201 -2.53 16.68 13.81
C ARG A 201 -2.08 15.25 14.17
N GLN A 202 -2.06 14.36 13.19
CA GLN A 202 -1.62 12.97 13.34
C GLN A 202 -0.09 12.81 13.21
N GLY A 203 0.67 13.91 13.11
CA GLY A 203 2.13 13.89 12.95
C GLY A 203 2.60 13.45 11.56
N ARG A 204 1.70 13.36 10.57
CA ARG A 204 2.05 13.02 9.19
C ARG A 204 2.52 14.27 8.47
N ALA A 205 3.60 14.13 7.69
CA ALA A 205 4.07 15.21 6.82
C ALA A 205 3.12 15.35 5.62
N MET A 206 2.73 16.59 5.30
CA MET A 206 1.84 16.92 4.19
C MET A 206 2.55 17.84 3.19
N ARG A 207 2.28 17.68 1.90
CA ARG A 207 2.89 18.56 0.87
C ARG A 207 2.43 20.01 1.07
N LEU A 208 3.35 20.96 0.96
CA LEU A 208 3.11 22.37 1.20
C LEU A 208 2.02 22.95 0.28
N ASN A 209 1.94 22.50 -0.97
CA ASN A 209 0.90 22.92 -1.91
C ASN A 209 -0.49 22.38 -1.54
N ALA A 210 -0.56 21.14 -1.02
CA ALA A 210 -1.80 20.55 -0.54
C ALA A 210 -2.24 21.21 0.77
N ALA A 211 -1.30 21.49 1.67
CA ALA A 211 -1.51 22.29 2.88
C ALA A 211 -2.06 23.68 2.55
N GLY A 212 -1.44 24.35 1.57
CA GLY A 212 -1.88 25.67 1.11
C GLY A 212 -3.31 25.65 0.58
N LYS A 213 -3.66 24.66 -0.23
CA LYS A 213 -5.02 24.51 -0.74
C LYS A 213 -6.03 24.29 0.38
N ALA A 214 -5.76 23.37 1.31
CA ALA A 214 -6.62 23.11 2.46
C ALA A 214 -6.80 24.34 3.38
N LEU A 215 -5.75 25.14 3.54
CA LEU A 215 -5.80 26.39 4.31
C LEU A 215 -6.56 27.52 3.62
N HIS A 216 -6.56 27.57 2.29
CA HIS A 216 -7.40 28.50 1.54
C HIS A 216 -8.87 28.08 1.53
N ASP A 217 -9.12 26.77 1.33
CA ASP A 217 -10.48 26.21 1.28
C ASP A 217 -11.19 26.32 2.65
N SER A 218 -10.44 26.23 3.75
CA SER A 218 -10.94 26.43 5.12
C SER A 218 -11.02 27.90 5.56
N GLY A 219 -10.56 28.85 4.72
CA GLY A 219 -10.59 30.29 5.02
C GLY A 219 -9.57 30.76 6.07
N VAL A 220 -8.72 29.86 6.58
CA VAL A 220 -7.63 30.18 7.53
C VAL A 220 -6.55 31.05 6.87
N LEU A 221 -6.33 30.87 5.56
CA LEU A 221 -5.39 31.65 4.76
C LEU A 221 -6.14 32.49 3.70
N LYS A 222 -5.94 33.81 3.71
CA LYS A 222 -6.50 34.74 2.70
C LYS A 222 -6.16 34.28 1.27
N LYS A 223 -7.03 34.53 0.28
CA LYS A 223 -6.88 34.06 -1.13
C LYS A 223 -5.50 34.30 -1.79
N ASN A 224 -4.72 35.28 -1.32
CA ASN A 224 -3.35 35.58 -1.81
C ASN A 224 -2.24 35.30 -0.78
N GLY A 225 -2.56 34.67 0.34
CA GLY A 225 -1.62 34.37 1.41
C GLY A 225 -0.66 33.25 1.00
N ARG A 226 0.62 33.40 1.30
CA ARG A 226 1.62 32.37 0.99
C ARG A 226 1.67 31.32 2.11
N PRO A 227 1.41 30.04 1.82
CA PRO A 227 1.46 28.97 2.83
C PRO A 227 2.82 28.89 3.53
N SER A 228 3.91 29.07 2.77
CA SER A 228 5.28 29.09 3.29
C SER A 228 5.52 30.20 4.33
N ALA A 229 4.88 31.36 4.17
CA ALA A 229 5.00 32.47 5.13
C ALA A 229 4.24 32.18 6.43
N LEU A 230 3.10 31.50 6.34
CA LEU A 230 2.31 31.10 7.51
C LEU A 230 3.04 30.02 8.32
N PHE A 231 3.57 28.98 7.66
CA PHE A 231 4.32 27.93 8.36
C PHE A 231 5.66 28.41 8.91
N LYS A 232 6.33 29.37 8.25
CA LYS A 232 7.52 30.03 8.81
C LYS A 232 7.21 30.87 10.07
N ARG A 233 6.00 31.43 10.16
CA ARG A 233 5.55 32.13 11.38
C ARG A 233 5.21 31.14 12.52
N LEU A 234 4.83 29.92 12.16
CA LEU A 234 4.49 28.84 13.09
C LEU A 234 5.61 27.80 13.24
N GLU A 235 6.86 28.17 12.93
CA GLU A 235 8.08 27.37 13.05
C GLU A 235 8.34 26.72 14.44
N PRO A 236 7.88 27.27 15.59
CA PRO A 236 7.94 26.53 16.86
C PRO A 236 7.06 25.28 16.89
N HIS A 237 6.02 25.21 16.05
CA HIS A 237 5.03 24.11 16.02
C HIS A 237 5.07 23.29 14.73
N PHE A 238 5.54 23.84 13.61
CA PHE A 238 5.59 23.14 12.33
C PHE A 238 6.99 23.18 11.74
N GLU A 239 7.43 22.04 11.21
CA GLU A 239 8.70 21.90 10.52
C GLU A 239 8.46 21.73 9.02
N MET A 240 9.21 22.46 8.21
CA MET A 240 9.16 22.38 6.75
C MET A 240 10.32 21.54 6.22
N LEU A 241 10.02 20.59 5.34
CA LEU A 241 10.96 19.58 4.83
C LEU A 241 10.98 19.54 3.29
N PRO A 242 12.15 19.35 2.65
CA PRO A 242 13.50 19.56 3.18
C PRO A 242 13.83 21.06 3.39
N ALA A 243 14.75 21.38 4.32
CA ALA A 243 15.04 22.76 4.74
C ALA A 243 15.53 23.67 3.59
N ASP A 244 16.20 23.11 2.58
CA ASP A 244 16.73 23.86 1.43
C ASP A 244 15.65 24.18 0.36
N LYS A 245 14.63 23.34 0.25
CA LYS A 245 13.47 23.50 -0.67
C LYS A 245 12.22 22.94 0.02
N PRO A 246 11.49 23.76 0.78
CA PRO A 246 10.40 23.26 1.58
C PRO A 246 9.22 22.82 0.69
N GLU A 247 9.08 21.51 0.52
CA GLU A 247 8.01 20.89 -0.26
C GLU A 247 6.94 20.25 0.62
N GLN A 248 7.22 20.06 1.91
CA GLN A 248 6.37 19.41 2.89
C GLN A 248 6.38 20.17 4.21
N VAL A 249 5.34 19.98 5.01
CA VAL A 249 5.20 20.49 6.37
C VAL A 249 4.70 19.39 7.29
N ARG A 250 5.24 19.31 8.52
CA ARG A 250 4.78 18.38 9.56
C ARG A 250 4.63 19.13 10.89
N LEU A 251 3.74 18.63 11.76
CA LEU A 251 3.67 19.10 13.14
C LEU A 251 4.89 18.60 13.92
N ARG A 252 5.54 19.49 14.66
CA ARG A 252 6.64 19.20 15.57
C ARG A 252 6.06 18.60 16.85
N SER A 253 6.55 17.42 17.23
CA SER A 253 6.18 16.74 18.48
C SER A 253 6.90 17.32 19.68
#